data_AF-A0A377Z8B2-F1
#
_entry.id   AF-A0A377Z8B2-F1
#
_cell.length_a   1.000
_cell.length_b   1.000
_cell.length_c   1.000
_cell.angle_alpha   90.00
_cell.angle_beta   90.00
_cell.angle_gamma   90.00
#
_symmetry.space_group_name_H-M   'P 1'
#
loop_
_entity.id
_entity.type
_entity.pdbx_description
1 polymer ?
#
loop_
_entity_poly.entity_id
_entity_poly.type
_entity_poly.pdbx_seq_one_letter_code
_entity_poly.pdbx_strand_id
1 'polypeptide(L)'
;MSEKTYQAILTNAGKSRLAAAALSGEPVGFTDMGVGDGGGTVPAPDPAREGLVNERYRATLNRLVIADQAENVIRAELVIMPQVGGFWLREAALYDADGVCLAVASLPPSYKPLLAEGSGRLQSVNLWIAVNNTADVQLITDPTVIIASVDEVNRAKNEAKDYADEIVGELDTNIQQAIADAVKTAVSNAWELDNPVGTTRFFSQNINPNEKWPWSEWVYTGENKTIRVGKADGSDVGTTGGSDTVTLQRDNLPAVQIDVSGETSEQQEQKLTTTRGGVHNHGGVAGKDDPWEIGGDVRQLFNPKELGVTDDAGEHDHEVTVPPHKHSTTGKTANLGEGKSFSVVEAHTLLMCWSRVA
;
A
#
# COMPACT_ATOMS: atom_id res chain seq x y z
N MET A 1 -9.20 35.45 74.45
CA MET A 1 -8.42 34.25 74.06
C MET A 1 -8.83 33.13 74.99
N SER A 2 -9.33 32.02 74.47
CA SER A 2 -9.64 30.83 75.30
C SER A 2 -8.34 30.30 75.88
N GLU A 3 -8.23 30.21 77.21
CA GLU A 3 -7.11 29.52 77.86
C GLU A 3 -7.10 28.07 77.38
N LYS A 4 -6.11 27.73 76.55
CA LYS A 4 -5.89 26.34 76.15
C LYS A 4 -5.36 25.59 77.37
N THR A 5 -6.05 24.52 77.77
CA THR A 5 -5.67 23.70 78.95
C THR A 5 -4.25 23.11 78.84
N TYR A 6 -3.80 22.85 77.60
CA TYR A 6 -2.46 22.40 77.28
C TYR A 6 -1.89 23.28 76.17
N GLN A 7 -0.65 23.72 76.34
CA GLN A 7 -0.01 24.62 75.39
C GLN A 7 1.49 24.37 75.34
N ALA A 8 2.10 24.73 74.22
CA ALA A 8 3.55 24.76 74.02
C ALA A 8 3.99 26.20 73.79
N ILE A 9 5.06 26.61 74.44
CA ILE A 9 5.62 27.97 74.34
C ILE A 9 7.13 27.91 74.15
N LEU A 10 7.68 28.93 73.50
CA LEU A 10 9.12 29.13 73.42
C LEU A 10 9.67 29.63 74.76
N THR A 11 10.82 29.09 75.15
CA THR A 11 11.61 29.60 76.28
C THR A 11 12.28 30.93 75.90
N ASN A 12 12.82 31.64 76.89
CA ASN A 12 13.62 32.83 76.63
C ASN A 12 14.85 32.51 75.76
N ALA A 13 15.47 31.34 75.99
CA ALA A 13 16.55 30.85 75.15
C ALA A 13 16.09 30.56 73.72
N GLY A 14 14.94 29.89 73.54
CA GLY A 14 14.36 29.63 72.22
C GLY A 14 14.05 30.90 71.44
N LYS A 15 13.43 31.89 72.08
CA LYS A 15 13.18 33.21 71.48
C LYS A 15 14.49 33.90 71.07
N SER A 16 15.50 33.86 71.93
CA SER A 16 16.80 34.46 71.64
C SER A 16 17.52 33.77 70.48
N ARG A 17 17.48 32.43 70.42
CA ARG A 17 18.08 31.64 69.34
C ARG A 17 17.38 31.91 68.01
N LEU A 18 16.05 31.96 67.97
CA LEU A 18 15.28 32.29 66.77
C LEU A 18 15.53 33.74 66.31
N ALA A 19 15.64 34.70 67.24
CA ALA A 19 16.00 36.06 66.91
C ALA A 19 17.44 36.19 66.36
N ALA A 20 18.38 35.40 66.88
CA ALA A 20 19.75 35.34 66.38
C ALA A 20 19.82 34.68 64.99
N ALA A 21 19.01 33.65 64.73
CA ALA A 21 18.87 33.04 63.41
C ALA A 21 18.40 34.06 62.35
N ALA A 22 17.40 34.87 62.69
CA ALA A 22 16.92 35.94 61.80
C ALA A 22 18.01 36.98 61.43
N LEU A 23 19.02 37.18 62.28
CA LEU A 23 20.13 38.12 62.03
C LEU A 23 21.32 37.46 61.33
N SER A 24 21.61 36.20 61.66
CA SER A 24 22.76 35.45 61.15
C SER A 24 22.50 34.71 59.84
N GLY A 25 21.23 34.40 59.55
CA GLY A 25 20.82 33.57 58.43
C GLY A 25 20.97 32.06 58.66
N GLU A 26 21.48 31.65 59.82
CA GLU A 26 21.63 30.24 60.22
C GLU A 26 20.36 29.75 60.95
N PRO A 27 19.58 28.81 60.40
CA PRO A 27 18.33 28.36 61.02
C PRO A 27 18.57 27.60 62.35
N VAL A 28 17.61 27.72 63.27
CA VAL A 28 17.63 26.99 64.54
C VAL A 28 17.17 25.55 64.33
N GLY A 29 18.05 24.60 64.65
CA GLY A 29 17.71 23.18 64.71
C GLY A 29 17.08 22.80 66.05
N PHE A 30 15.91 22.18 66.02
CA PHE A 30 15.41 21.39 67.15
C PHE A 30 15.80 19.93 66.89
N THR A 31 16.58 19.35 67.80
CA THR A 31 17.18 18.03 67.62
C THR A 31 16.45 16.99 68.44
N ASP A 32 16.26 17.23 69.74
CA ASP A 32 15.68 16.26 70.65
C ASP A 32 14.37 16.75 71.26
N MET A 33 13.46 15.81 71.52
CA MET A 33 12.31 16.04 72.39
C MET A 33 12.49 15.24 73.68
N GLY A 34 12.40 15.94 74.81
CA GLY A 34 12.26 15.35 76.13
C GLY A 34 10.79 15.24 76.52
N VAL A 35 10.45 14.20 77.29
CA VAL A 35 9.16 14.04 77.94
C VAL A 35 9.33 13.69 79.42
N GLY A 36 8.42 14.19 80.26
CA GLY A 36 8.54 14.08 81.70
C GLY A 36 7.20 13.91 82.41
N ASP A 37 7.28 13.50 83.68
CA ASP A 37 6.11 13.29 84.54
C ASP A 37 5.79 14.51 85.41
N GLY A 38 6.51 15.63 85.25
CA GLY A 38 6.22 16.89 85.93
C GLY A 38 6.31 16.84 87.45
N GLY A 39 7.03 15.86 88.01
CA GLY A 39 7.08 15.62 89.47
C GLY A 39 5.72 15.17 90.04
N GLY A 40 4.87 14.56 89.21
CA GLY A 40 3.54 14.08 89.58
C GLY A 40 2.41 15.07 89.32
N THR A 41 2.71 16.29 88.87
CA THR A 41 1.71 17.33 88.51
C THR A 41 1.87 17.74 87.05
N VAL A 42 0.88 18.44 86.46
CA VAL A 42 1.05 19.03 85.13
C VAL A 42 1.64 20.42 85.31
N PRO A 43 2.92 20.63 84.98
CA PRO A 43 3.54 21.94 85.13
C PRO A 43 2.94 22.94 84.13
N ALA A 44 2.71 24.17 84.60
CA ALA A 44 2.42 25.28 83.70
C ALA A 44 3.67 25.61 82.85
N PRO A 45 3.54 25.75 81.52
CA PRO A 45 4.66 26.17 80.67
C PRO A 45 5.14 27.56 81.08
N ASP A 46 6.44 27.71 81.34
CA ASP A 46 7.07 28.95 81.78
C ASP A 46 8.27 29.28 80.84
N PRO A 47 8.31 30.48 80.22
CA PRO A 47 9.42 30.88 79.36
C PRO A 47 10.80 30.89 80.04
N ALA A 48 10.87 30.99 81.37
CA ALA A 48 12.13 30.99 82.11
C ALA A 48 12.72 29.59 82.32
N ARG A 49 12.03 28.52 81.89
CA ARG A 49 12.52 27.16 82.03
C ARG A 49 13.72 26.87 81.15
N GLU A 50 14.69 26.19 81.73
CA GLU A 50 15.87 25.66 81.04
C GLU A 50 15.76 24.14 80.76
N GLY A 51 14.65 23.52 81.17
CA GLY A 51 14.37 22.10 80.94
C GLY A 51 13.05 21.63 81.57
N LEU A 52 12.84 20.31 81.56
CA LEU A 52 11.70 19.65 82.21
C LEU A 52 11.85 19.62 83.73
N VAL A 53 10.73 19.62 84.45
CA VAL A 53 10.71 19.49 85.92
C VAL A 53 11.22 18.13 86.35
N ASN A 54 10.81 17.07 85.64
CA ASN A 54 11.31 15.72 85.84
C ASN A 54 11.31 14.95 84.51
N GLU A 55 12.44 15.00 83.82
CA GLU A 55 12.64 14.27 82.56
C GLU A 55 12.67 12.77 82.79
N ARG A 56 11.90 12.02 81.99
CA ARG A 56 11.83 10.55 82.04
C ARG A 56 12.41 9.91 80.79
N TYR A 57 12.34 10.60 79.66
CA TYR A 57 12.84 10.11 78.39
C TYR A 57 13.18 11.27 77.46
N ARG A 58 14.25 11.13 76.70
CA ARG A 58 14.66 12.05 75.64
C ARG A 58 15.15 11.24 74.44
N ALA A 59 14.76 11.67 73.26
CA ALA A 59 15.26 11.11 72.01
C ALA A 59 15.17 12.14 70.89
N THR A 60 15.91 11.88 69.83
CA THR A 60 15.90 12.68 68.61
C THR A 60 14.51 12.68 67.98
N LEU A 61 14.11 13.85 67.47
CA LEU A 61 12.83 14.05 66.82
C LEU A 61 12.68 13.11 65.61
N ASN A 62 11.49 12.50 65.49
CA ASN A 62 11.15 11.71 64.31
C ASN A 62 10.75 12.60 63.14
N ARG A 63 10.14 13.75 63.40
CA ARG A 63 9.69 14.68 62.37
C ARG A 63 9.63 16.11 62.90
N LEU A 64 10.08 17.06 62.09
CA LEU A 64 9.92 18.48 62.33
C LEU A 64 9.51 19.16 61.02
N VAL A 65 8.26 19.63 60.96
CA VAL A 65 7.67 20.23 59.76
C VAL A 65 6.97 21.53 60.07
N ILE A 66 6.82 22.38 59.05
CA ILE A 66 5.88 23.51 59.08
C ILE A 66 4.47 22.92 59.00
N ALA A 67 3.66 23.18 60.01
CA ALA A 67 2.31 22.65 60.14
C ALA A 67 1.25 23.64 59.67
N ASP A 68 1.51 24.93 59.88
CA ASP A 68 0.75 26.03 59.29
C ASP A 68 1.72 27.16 58.94
N GLN A 69 1.86 27.44 57.63
CA GLN A 69 2.75 28.47 57.14
C GLN A 69 2.19 29.88 57.38
N ALA A 70 0.86 30.06 57.39
CA ALA A 70 0.24 31.37 57.59
C ALA A 70 0.33 31.83 59.05
N GLU A 71 0.25 30.88 59.99
CA GLU A 71 0.31 31.14 61.44
C GLU A 71 1.70 30.93 62.05
N ASN A 72 2.72 30.65 61.22
CA ASN A 72 4.08 30.30 61.64
C ASN A 72 4.12 29.21 62.72
N VAL A 73 3.39 28.11 62.51
CA VAL A 73 3.34 26.98 63.44
C VAL A 73 4.19 25.84 62.93
N ILE A 74 5.12 25.39 63.77
CA ILE A 74 5.88 24.15 63.55
C ILE A 74 5.26 23.00 64.34
N ARG A 75 5.34 21.79 63.78
CA ARG A 75 4.98 20.55 64.47
C ARG A 75 6.22 19.68 64.65
N ALA A 76 6.58 19.46 65.91
CA ALA A 76 7.62 18.53 66.30
C ALA A 76 6.97 17.22 66.79
N GLU A 77 7.43 16.09 66.27
CA GLU A 77 6.91 14.77 66.59
C GLU A 77 7.99 13.85 67.15
N LEU A 78 7.68 13.20 68.28
CA LEU A 78 8.44 12.11 68.86
C LEU A 78 7.57 10.86 68.97
N VAL A 79 8.06 9.74 68.46
CA VAL A 79 7.46 8.42 68.59
C VAL A 79 8.23 7.62 69.63
N ILE A 80 7.56 7.34 70.75
CA ILE A 80 8.09 6.50 71.84
C ILE A 80 7.70 5.05 71.58
N MET A 81 8.71 4.23 71.32
CA MET A 81 8.56 2.81 71.00
C MET A 81 8.04 1.98 72.19
N PRO A 82 7.46 0.78 71.96
CA PRO A 82 6.89 -0.06 73.03
C PRO A 82 7.87 -0.45 74.13
N GLN A 83 9.16 -0.58 73.82
CA GLN A 83 10.21 -0.95 74.78
C GLN A 83 10.58 0.15 75.78
N VAL A 84 10.14 1.40 75.56
CA VAL A 84 10.39 2.54 76.45
C VAL A 84 9.08 2.95 77.12
N GLY A 85 9.03 2.95 78.45
CA GLY A 85 7.82 3.28 79.21
C GLY A 85 8.01 3.14 80.72
N GLY A 86 6.91 2.99 81.47
CA GLY A 86 6.89 2.95 82.93
C GLY A 86 6.81 4.34 83.57
N PHE A 87 6.27 5.33 82.84
CA PHE A 87 6.19 6.70 83.31
C PHE A 87 4.97 7.45 82.77
N TRP A 88 4.60 8.50 83.51
CA TRP A 88 3.56 9.44 83.08
C TRP A 88 4.15 10.50 82.15
N LEU A 89 3.39 10.88 81.13
CA LEU A 89 3.62 12.02 80.27
C LEU A 89 2.75 13.16 80.78
N ARG A 90 3.39 14.26 81.20
CA ARG A 90 2.73 15.50 81.67
C ARG A 90 3.39 16.76 81.17
N GLU A 91 4.64 16.66 80.72
CA GLU A 91 5.39 17.75 80.13
C GLU A 91 6.25 17.25 78.98
N ALA A 92 6.58 18.15 78.06
CA ALA A 92 7.54 17.92 77.01
C ALA A 92 8.35 19.18 76.72
N ALA A 93 9.56 18.99 76.20
CA ALA A 93 10.46 20.09 75.85
C ALA A 93 11.20 19.76 74.57
N LEU A 94 11.53 20.79 73.79
CA LEU A 94 12.41 20.67 72.64
C LEU A 94 13.78 21.26 72.94
N TYR A 95 14.82 20.58 72.47
CA TYR A 95 16.21 20.91 72.70
C TYR A 95 16.95 21.08 71.36
N ASP A 96 17.95 21.96 71.31
CA ASP A 96 18.91 21.99 70.21
C ASP A 96 20.03 20.94 70.39
N ALA A 97 20.95 20.87 69.43
CA ALA A 97 22.08 19.96 69.45
C ALA A 97 23.06 20.21 70.62
N ASP A 98 23.05 21.42 71.21
CA ASP A 98 23.86 21.77 72.39
C ASP A 98 23.13 21.38 73.70
N GLY A 99 21.89 20.88 73.62
CA GLY A 99 21.06 20.51 74.75
C GLY A 99 20.35 21.69 75.42
N VAL A 100 20.31 22.87 74.79
CA VAL A 100 19.59 24.06 75.29
C VAL A 100 18.08 23.88 75.08
N CYS A 101 17.28 24.10 76.13
CA CYS A 101 15.83 24.01 76.02
C CYS A 101 15.25 25.22 75.28
N LEU A 102 14.68 24.98 74.10
CA LEU A 102 14.13 26.02 73.22
C LEU A 102 12.62 26.19 73.38
N ALA A 103 11.91 25.13 73.74
CA ALA A 103 10.46 25.16 73.94
C ALA A 103 10.03 24.20 75.05
N VAL A 104 8.96 24.56 75.76
CA VAL A 104 8.35 23.74 76.81
C VAL A 104 6.84 23.65 76.59
N ALA A 105 6.26 22.50 76.91
CA ALA A 105 4.85 22.20 76.70
C ALA A 105 4.26 21.43 77.87
N SER A 106 3.00 21.74 78.20
CA SER A 106 2.19 20.91 79.07
C SER A 106 1.47 19.85 78.24
N LEU A 107 1.43 18.61 78.73
CA LEU A 107 0.78 17.49 78.09
C LEU A 107 -0.39 16.97 78.93
N PRO A 108 -1.46 16.47 78.29
CA PRO A 108 -2.50 15.74 79.00
C PRO A 108 -1.89 14.53 79.71
N PRO A 109 -2.17 14.32 81.02
CA PRO A 109 -1.68 13.18 81.77
C PRO A 109 -1.96 11.85 81.05
N SER A 110 -0.91 11.20 80.60
CA SER A 110 -1.01 9.92 79.89
C SER A 110 0.03 8.95 80.40
N TYR A 111 -0.39 7.74 80.80
CA TYR A 111 0.56 6.71 81.20
C TYR A 111 1.08 5.96 79.98
N LYS A 112 2.41 5.93 79.82
CA LYS A 112 3.10 5.12 78.82
C LYS A 112 3.58 3.83 79.49
N PRO A 113 2.91 2.68 79.29
CA PRO A 113 3.33 1.43 79.92
C PRO A 113 4.66 0.95 79.35
N LEU A 114 5.42 0.25 80.20
CA LEU A 114 6.58 -0.52 79.79
C LEU A 114 6.12 -1.92 79.34
N LEU A 115 6.77 -2.51 78.34
CA LEU A 115 6.40 -3.84 77.83
C LEU A 115 6.32 -4.91 78.93
N ALA A 116 7.18 -4.82 79.96
CA ALA A 116 7.19 -5.72 81.11
C ALA A 116 5.93 -5.65 81.99
N GLU A 117 5.14 -4.57 81.89
CA GLU A 117 3.84 -4.41 82.55
C GLU A 117 2.71 -5.12 81.78
N GLY A 118 3.04 -5.86 80.70
CA GLY A 118 2.09 -6.64 79.91
C GLY A 118 1.39 -5.86 78.81
N SER A 119 1.74 -4.58 78.60
CA SER A 119 1.15 -3.73 77.57
C SER A 119 2.22 -2.96 76.79
N GLY A 120 2.45 -3.37 75.54
CA GLY A 120 3.30 -2.65 74.60
C GLY A 120 2.49 -1.59 73.86
N ARG A 121 2.73 -0.31 74.17
CA ARG A 121 2.06 0.83 73.51
C ARG A 121 3.06 1.63 72.69
N LEU A 122 2.73 1.97 71.45
CA LEU A 122 3.38 3.06 70.71
C LEU A 122 2.72 4.38 71.13
N GLN A 123 3.52 5.40 71.42
CA GLN A 123 3.00 6.71 71.81
C GLN A 123 3.67 7.80 70.98
N SER A 124 2.87 8.47 70.15
CA SER A 124 3.29 9.67 69.42
C SER A 124 2.98 10.91 70.27
N VAL A 125 3.98 11.78 70.44
CA VAL A 125 3.88 13.07 71.12
C VAL A 125 4.07 14.16 70.07
N ASN A 126 3.04 14.98 69.87
CA ASN A 126 3.02 16.04 68.87
C ASN A 126 2.95 17.40 69.57
N LEU A 127 3.97 18.23 69.36
CA LEU A 127 4.01 19.59 69.87
C LEU A 127 3.80 20.58 68.73
N TRP A 128 2.82 21.47 68.89
CA TRP A 128 2.51 22.54 67.96
C TRP A 128 2.97 23.85 68.59
N ILE A 129 4.01 24.46 68.02
CA ILE A 129 4.67 25.62 68.59
C ILE A 129 4.62 26.76 67.58
N ALA A 130 4.13 27.92 68.02
CA ALA A 130 4.21 29.14 67.24
C ALA A 130 5.64 29.71 67.35
N VAL A 131 6.24 30.01 66.20
CA VAL A 131 7.55 30.67 66.08
C VAL A 131 7.40 32.04 65.43
N ASN A 132 8.39 32.91 65.58
CA ASN A 132 8.35 34.24 64.98
C ASN A 132 8.38 34.21 63.45
N ASN A 133 9.12 33.25 62.89
CA ASN A 133 9.24 33.02 61.46
C ASN A 133 9.68 31.57 61.23
N THR A 134 8.95 30.86 60.38
CA THR A 134 9.25 29.45 60.06
C THR A 134 10.48 29.27 59.18
N ALA A 135 10.93 30.32 58.49
CA ALA A 135 12.18 30.30 57.71
C ALA A 135 13.44 30.18 58.59
N ASP A 136 13.34 30.57 59.87
CA ASP A 136 14.45 30.52 60.83
C ASP A 136 14.54 29.16 61.55
N VAL A 137 13.78 28.16 61.10
CA VAL A 137 13.73 26.81 61.69
C VAL A 137 14.28 25.79 60.69
N GLN A 138 15.29 25.01 61.11
CA GLN A 138 15.80 23.90 60.33
C GLN A 138 14.82 22.72 60.41
N LEU A 139 14.30 22.25 59.27
CA LEU A 139 13.39 21.11 59.20
C LEU A 139 14.15 19.79 59.15
N ILE A 140 13.59 18.74 59.78
CA ILE A 140 14.14 17.37 59.69
C ILE A 140 13.45 16.66 58.54
N THR A 141 14.19 16.40 57.46
CA THR A 141 13.68 15.81 56.21
C THR A 141 13.96 14.32 56.03
N ASP A 142 14.71 13.68 56.94
CA ASP A 142 15.08 12.27 56.80
C ASP A 142 14.86 11.45 58.09
N PRO A 143 13.64 10.91 58.32
CA PRO A 143 13.37 10.03 59.44
C PRO A 143 13.85 8.61 59.15
N THR A 144 14.58 8.00 60.09
CA THR A 144 14.93 6.56 60.02
C THR A 144 13.70 5.62 60.09
N VAL A 145 12.51 6.16 60.42
CA VAL A 145 11.22 5.47 60.39
C VAL A 145 10.14 6.46 59.93
N ILE A 146 9.58 6.25 58.74
CA ILE A 146 8.40 6.96 58.23
C ILE A 146 7.19 6.02 58.29
N ILE A 147 6.11 6.45 58.95
CA ILE A 147 4.82 5.77 58.91
C ILE A 147 3.94 6.54 57.91
N ALA A 148 3.68 5.94 56.75
CA ALA A 148 2.71 6.46 55.77
C ALA A 148 1.31 5.94 56.10
N SER A 149 0.29 6.76 55.85
CA SER A 149 -1.10 6.30 55.91
C SER A 149 -1.38 5.28 54.80
N VAL A 150 -2.36 4.39 55.03
CA VAL A 150 -2.82 3.44 53.99
C VAL A 150 -3.28 4.19 52.73
N ASP A 151 -3.84 5.38 52.88
CA ASP A 151 -4.31 6.22 51.77
C ASP A 151 -3.14 6.75 50.92
N GLU A 152 -2.05 7.19 51.54
CA GLU A 152 -0.84 7.63 50.82
C GLU A 152 -0.20 6.47 50.04
N VAL A 153 -0.13 5.28 50.64
CA VAL A 153 0.39 4.08 49.98
C VAL A 153 -0.49 3.66 48.81
N ASN A 154 -1.82 3.69 49.00
CA ASN A 154 -2.76 3.35 47.93
C ASN A 154 -2.71 4.36 46.79
N ARG A 155 -2.55 5.65 47.08
CA ARG A 155 -2.39 6.69 46.06
C ARG A 155 -1.13 6.43 45.23
N ALA A 156 0.03 6.25 45.86
CA ALA A 156 1.27 5.94 45.14
C ALA A 156 1.18 4.65 44.31
N LYS A 157 0.52 3.61 44.84
CA LYS A 157 0.27 2.36 44.10
C LYS A 157 -0.59 2.59 42.86
N ASN A 158 -1.66 3.39 42.98
CA ASN A 158 -2.55 3.67 41.86
C ASN A 158 -1.85 4.52 40.80
N GLU A 159 -1.12 5.57 41.19
CA GLU A 159 -0.33 6.39 40.27
C GLU A 159 0.70 5.54 39.49
N ALA A 160 1.38 4.62 40.17
CA ALA A 160 2.31 3.69 39.52
C ALA A 160 1.61 2.71 38.57
N LYS A 161 0.41 2.24 38.93
CA LYS A 161 -0.40 1.36 38.08
C LYS A 161 -0.90 2.11 36.85
N ASP A 162 -1.45 3.31 37.02
CA ASP A 162 -1.99 4.12 35.93
C ASP A 162 -0.89 4.45 34.92
N TYR A 163 0.31 4.82 35.39
CA TYR A 163 1.48 5.00 34.53
C TYR A 163 1.84 3.71 33.76
N ALA A 164 1.87 2.56 34.43
CA ALA A 164 2.17 1.30 33.76
C ALA A 164 1.11 0.92 32.71
N ASP A 165 -0.18 1.12 33.02
CA ASP A 165 -1.30 0.84 32.11
C ASP A 165 -1.27 1.79 30.89
N GLU A 166 -0.93 3.07 31.08
CA GLU A 166 -0.73 4.05 30.00
C GLU A 166 0.39 3.62 29.04
N ILE A 167 1.58 3.32 29.58
CA ILE A 167 2.74 2.89 28.78
C ILE A 167 2.45 1.59 28.03
N VAL A 168 1.75 0.62 28.65
CA VAL A 168 1.36 -0.62 27.99
C VAL A 168 0.36 -0.37 26.86
N GLY A 169 -0.60 0.54 27.04
CA GLY A 169 -1.55 0.94 26.00
C GLY A 169 -0.88 1.63 24.81
N GLU A 170 0.05 2.55 25.06
CA GLU A 170 0.85 3.18 24.01
C GLU A 170 1.70 2.15 23.26
N LEU A 171 2.33 1.21 23.98
CA LEU A 171 3.14 0.17 23.37
C LEU A 171 2.32 -0.76 22.47
N ASP A 172 1.13 -1.19 22.89
CA ASP A 172 0.24 -2.01 22.06
C ASP A 172 -0.15 -1.29 20.76
N THR A 173 -0.53 -0.01 20.86
CA THR A 173 -0.86 0.81 19.69
C THR A 173 0.31 0.94 18.72
N ASN A 174 1.51 1.21 19.25
CA ASN A 174 2.72 1.35 18.44
C ASN A 174 3.11 0.04 17.74
N ILE A 175 2.97 -1.11 18.44
CA ILE A 175 3.25 -2.43 17.85
C ILE A 175 2.23 -2.75 16.76
N GLN A 176 0.94 -2.51 16.99
CA GLN A 176 -0.10 -2.74 15.98
C GLN A 176 0.14 -1.91 14.72
N GLN A 177 0.51 -0.63 14.88
CA GLN A 177 0.85 0.24 13.76
C GLN A 177 2.09 -0.25 12.99
N ALA A 178 3.17 -0.61 13.70
CA ALA A 178 4.38 -1.13 13.09
C ALA A 178 4.13 -2.44 12.32
N ILE A 179 3.30 -3.34 12.85
CA ILE A 179 2.89 -4.57 12.17
C ILE A 179 2.06 -4.24 10.92
N ALA A 180 1.09 -3.32 11.03
CA ALA A 180 0.27 -2.91 9.90
C ALA A 180 1.11 -2.33 8.75
N ASP A 181 2.08 -1.47 9.08
CA ASP A 181 2.98 -0.87 8.10
C ASP A 181 3.92 -1.91 7.47
N ALA A 182 4.45 -2.84 8.27
CA ALA A 182 5.27 -3.94 7.78
C ALA A 182 4.48 -4.86 6.83
N VAL A 183 3.25 -5.22 7.18
CA VAL A 183 2.37 -6.05 6.33
C VAL A 183 2.03 -5.31 5.03
N LYS A 184 1.66 -4.03 5.11
CA LYS A 184 1.37 -3.21 3.93
C LYS A 184 2.56 -3.14 2.97
N THR A 185 3.76 -2.96 3.52
CA THR A 185 5.02 -2.94 2.76
C THR A 185 5.28 -4.30 2.12
N ALA A 186 5.15 -5.39 2.88
CA ALA A 186 5.36 -6.74 2.39
C ALA A 186 4.40 -7.11 1.24
N VAL A 187 3.11 -6.76 1.37
CA VAL A 187 2.11 -7.00 0.31
C VAL A 187 2.45 -6.20 -0.95
N SER A 188 2.85 -4.94 -0.80
CA SER A 188 3.24 -4.09 -1.94
C SER A 188 4.47 -4.64 -2.64
N ASN A 189 5.52 -5.01 -1.88
CA ASN A 189 6.74 -5.60 -2.42
C ASN A 189 6.49 -6.95 -3.10
N ALA A 190 5.61 -7.79 -2.54
CA ALA A 190 5.22 -9.06 -3.14
C ALA A 190 4.50 -8.84 -4.48
N TRP A 191 3.61 -7.84 -4.54
CA TRP A 191 2.96 -7.46 -5.79
C TRP A 191 3.96 -6.98 -6.84
N GLU A 192 4.92 -6.12 -6.46
CA GLU A 192 5.98 -5.64 -7.36
C GLU A 192 6.84 -6.79 -7.92
N LEU A 193 7.19 -7.77 -7.07
CA LEU A 193 7.98 -8.93 -7.47
C LEU A 193 7.23 -9.86 -8.44
N ASP A 194 5.92 -10.01 -8.24
CA ASP A 194 5.03 -10.76 -9.14
C ASP A 194 4.70 -9.98 -10.44
N ASN A 195 4.91 -8.67 -10.45
CA ASN A 195 4.54 -7.79 -11.54
C ASN A 195 5.69 -6.91 -12.05
N PRO A 196 6.91 -7.41 -12.27
CA PRO A 196 8.01 -6.55 -12.71
C PRO A 196 7.66 -5.79 -14.00
N VAL A 197 8.27 -4.62 -14.19
CA VAL A 197 8.15 -3.85 -15.44
C VAL A 197 8.52 -4.75 -16.63
N GLY A 198 7.68 -4.72 -17.67
CA GLY A 198 7.76 -5.65 -18.80
C GLY A 198 6.82 -6.85 -18.71
N THR A 199 6.17 -7.09 -17.56
CA THR A 199 5.14 -8.14 -17.42
C THR A 199 3.91 -7.83 -18.29
N THR A 200 3.39 -8.84 -18.99
CA THR A 200 2.12 -8.79 -19.72
C THR A 200 1.06 -9.62 -19.02
N ARG A 201 -0.16 -9.09 -18.89
CA ARG A 201 -1.31 -9.77 -18.27
C ARG A 201 -2.52 -9.79 -19.19
N PHE A 202 -3.25 -10.90 -19.10
CA PHE A 202 -4.55 -11.10 -19.75
C PHE A 202 -5.68 -11.07 -18.72
N PHE A 203 -6.75 -10.35 -19.02
CA PHE A 203 -7.96 -10.30 -18.20
C PHE A 203 -9.16 -10.76 -19.03
N SER A 204 -9.93 -11.70 -18.47
CA SER A 204 -11.21 -12.16 -19.04
C SER A 204 -12.38 -11.20 -18.80
N GLN A 205 -12.10 -10.06 -18.18
CA GLN A 205 -13.05 -9.00 -17.87
C GLN A 205 -12.48 -7.66 -18.32
N ASN A 206 -13.36 -6.67 -18.49
CA ASN A 206 -12.95 -5.30 -18.78
C ASN A 206 -12.34 -4.66 -17.52
N ILE A 207 -11.05 -4.91 -17.31
CA ILE A 207 -10.25 -4.36 -16.21
C ILE A 207 -9.21 -3.43 -16.81
N ASN A 208 -9.14 -2.21 -16.28
CA ASN A 208 -8.03 -1.29 -16.49
C ASN A 208 -7.03 -1.41 -15.32
N PRO A 209 -5.84 -1.98 -15.53
CA PRO A 209 -4.83 -2.12 -14.48
C PRO A 209 -4.40 -0.78 -13.87
N ASN A 210 -4.44 0.32 -14.63
CA ASN A 210 -4.09 1.65 -14.12
C ASN A 210 -5.11 2.18 -13.10
N GLU A 211 -6.38 1.75 -13.20
CA GLU A 211 -7.39 2.08 -12.19
C GLU A 211 -7.31 1.13 -10.99
N LYS A 212 -7.00 -0.15 -11.24
CA LYS A 212 -6.92 -1.19 -10.20
C LYS A 212 -5.67 -1.08 -9.34
N TRP A 213 -4.55 -0.68 -9.95
CA TRP A 213 -3.24 -0.51 -9.31
C TRP A 213 -2.64 0.84 -9.70
N PRO A 214 -3.15 1.96 -9.11
CA PRO A 214 -2.79 3.32 -9.53
C PRO A 214 -1.32 3.71 -9.32
N TRP A 215 -0.58 2.93 -8.54
CA TRP A 215 0.85 3.13 -8.32
C TRP A 215 1.72 2.53 -9.43
N SER A 216 1.11 1.89 -10.42
CA SER A 216 1.78 1.27 -11.57
C SER A 216 1.24 1.83 -12.89
N GLU A 217 2.03 1.70 -13.94
CA GLU A 217 1.65 2.17 -15.28
C GLU A 217 1.60 1.00 -16.27
N TRP A 218 0.49 0.92 -17.00
CA TRP A 218 0.20 -0.15 -17.95
C TRP A 218 -0.26 0.41 -19.28
N VAL A 219 0.19 -0.22 -20.36
CA VAL A 219 -0.19 0.11 -21.73
C VAL A 219 -0.99 -1.04 -22.33
N TYR A 220 -2.10 -0.71 -22.98
CA TYR A 220 -2.92 -1.67 -23.70
C TYR A 220 -2.19 -2.12 -24.97
N THR A 221 -2.07 -3.43 -25.19
CA THR A 221 -1.20 -3.96 -26.26
C THR A 221 -1.84 -3.91 -27.67
N GLY A 222 -3.12 -3.51 -27.73
CA GLY A 222 -3.92 -3.45 -28.95
C GLY A 222 -4.85 -4.65 -29.13
N GLU A 223 -5.72 -4.56 -30.14
CA GLU A 223 -6.84 -5.47 -30.37
C GLU A 223 -6.56 -6.47 -31.49
N ASN A 224 -7.25 -7.63 -31.47
CA ASN A 224 -7.20 -8.66 -32.51
C ASN A 224 -5.78 -9.14 -32.88
N LYS A 225 -4.89 -9.21 -31.89
CA LYS A 225 -3.52 -9.72 -32.06
C LYS A 225 -3.37 -11.10 -31.44
N THR A 226 -2.55 -11.93 -32.06
CA THR A 226 -2.05 -13.18 -31.47
C THR A 226 -0.66 -12.96 -30.88
N ILE A 227 -0.36 -13.57 -29.73
CA ILE A 227 0.98 -13.49 -29.12
C ILE A 227 1.85 -14.61 -29.67
N ARG A 228 3.08 -14.23 -30.05
CA ARG A 228 4.12 -15.15 -30.49
C ARG A 228 5.32 -15.04 -29.57
N VAL A 229 6.06 -16.14 -29.42
CA VAL A 229 7.32 -16.17 -28.67
C VAL A 229 8.37 -15.44 -29.51
N GLY A 230 8.97 -14.39 -28.94
CA GLY A 230 10.10 -13.69 -29.56
C GLY A 230 11.36 -14.56 -29.57
N LYS A 231 12.39 -14.12 -30.29
CA LYS A 231 13.71 -14.74 -30.27
C LYS A 231 14.27 -14.75 -28.85
N ALA A 232 15.05 -15.78 -28.54
CA ALA A 232 15.70 -15.94 -27.24
C ALA A 232 16.64 -14.77 -26.86
N ASP A 233 17.15 -14.04 -27.86
CA ASP A 233 17.99 -12.85 -27.67
C ASP A 233 17.19 -11.55 -27.45
N GLY A 234 15.86 -11.61 -27.53
CA GLY A 234 14.96 -10.47 -27.36
C GLY A 234 14.92 -9.48 -28.53
N SER A 235 15.64 -9.74 -29.62
CA SER A 235 15.85 -8.75 -30.70
C SER A 235 14.58 -8.36 -31.48
N ASP A 236 13.54 -9.19 -31.44
CA ASP A 236 12.25 -8.94 -32.10
C ASP A 236 11.07 -8.82 -31.13
N VAL A 237 11.33 -8.73 -29.82
CA VAL A 237 10.30 -8.49 -28.82
C VAL A 237 9.60 -7.15 -29.10
N GLY A 238 8.26 -7.18 -29.10
CA GLY A 238 7.43 -6.00 -29.37
C GLY A 238 7.18 -5.72 -30.85
N THR A 239 7.79 -6.46 -31.78
CA THR A 239 7.47 -6.34 -33.21
C THR A 239 6.04 -6.84 -33.49
N THR A 240 5.35 -6.17 -34.42
CA THR A 240 3.97 -6.50 -34.81
C THR A 240 3.89 -6.79 -36.31
N GLY A 241 3.03 -7.72 -36.72
CA GLY A 241 2.78 -8.02 -38.12
C GLY A 241 1.64 -9.03 -38.31
N GLY A 242 1.34 -9.35 -39.57
CA GLY A 242 0.23 -10.23 -39.95
C GLY A 242 -0.95 -9.49 -40.57
N SER A 243 -1.93 -10.25 -41.07
CA SER A 243 -3.20 -9.76 -41.62
C SER A 243 -4.27 -10.81 -41.37
N ASP A 244 -5.46 -10.36 -40.99
CA ASP A 244 -6.65 -11.21 -40.79
C ASP A 244 -7.28 -11.67 -42.11
N THR A 245 -6.90 -11.03 -43.22
CA THR A 245 -7.41 -11.35 -44.55
C THR A 245 -6.28 -11.57 -45.54
N VAL A 246 -6.51 -12.48 -46.47
CA VAL A 246 -5.61 -12.79 -47.57
C VAL A 246 -6.41 -12.77 -48.87
N THR A 247 -5.79 -12.18 -49.90
CA THR A 247 -6.26 -12.28 -51.28
C THR A 247 -5.27 -13.12 -52.07
N LEU A 248 -5.71 -14.25 -52.61
CA LEU A 248 -4.85 -15.08 -53.45
C LEU A 248 -4.47 -14.32 -54.73
N GLN A 249 -3.17 -14.19 -54.96
CA GLN A 249 -2.62 -13.63 -56.18
C GLN A 249 -2.30 -14.74 -57.17
N ARG A 250 -2.10 -14.37 -58.44
CA ARG A 250 -1.72 -15.32 -59.50
C ARG A 250 -0.47 -16.12 -59.13
N ASP A 251 0.51 -15.48 -58.50
CA ASP A 251 1.76 -16.11 -58.08
C ASP A 251 1.58 -17.11 -56.92
N ASN A 252 0.42 -17.11 -56.26
CA ASN A 252 0.07 -18.10 -55.24
C ASN A 252 -0.64 -19.33 -55.81
N LEU A 253 -1.04 -19.30 -57.09
CA LEU A 253 -1.73 -20.42 -57.73
C LEU A 253 -0.73 -21.45 -58.24
N PRO A 254 -1.06 -22.75 -58.17
CA PRO A 254 -0.23 -23.78 -58.78
C PRO A 254 -0.09 -23.54 -60.29
N ALA A 255 1.07 -23.86 -60.85
CA ALA A 255 1.28 -23.83 -62.29
C ALA A 255 0.48 -24.95 -62.95
N VAL A 256 -0.75 -24.65 -63.37
CA VAL A 256 -1.62 -25.57 -64.11
C VAL A 256 -1.65 -25.15 -65.57
N GLN A 257 -1.18 -26.03 -66.47
CA GLN A 257 -1.44 -25.92 -67.90
C GLN A 257 -2.76 -26.62 -68.21
N ILE A 258 -3.78 -25.85 -68.60
CA ILE A 258 -5.04 -26.41 -69.11
C ILE A 258 -4.99 -26.29 -70.63
N ASP A 259 -4.59 -27.36 -71.30
CA ASP A 259 -4.66 -27.45 -72.74
C ASP A 259 -6.10 -27.74 -73.17
N VAL A 260 -6.71 -26.77 -73.87
CA VAL A 260 -8.02 -26.95 -74.52
C VAL A 260 -7.78 -27.14 -76.01
N SER A 261 -7.73 -28.40 -76.44
CA SER A 261 -7.65 -28.76 -77.85
C SER A 261 -8.92 -29.48 -78.29
N GLY A 262 -9.48 -29.09 -79.43
CA GLY A 262 -10.56 -29.79 -80.09
C GLY A 262 -10.33 -29.85 -81.60
N GLU A 263 -10.74 -30.96 -82.20
CA GLU A 263 -10.81 -31.11 -83.66
C GLU A 263 -12.24 -31.46 -84.03
N THR A 264 -12.73 -30.90 -85.14
CA THR A 264 -13.95 -31.43 -85.77
C THR A 264 -13.68 -32.83 -86.30
N SER A 265 -14.71 -33.68 -86.42
CA SER A 265 -14.58 -34.91 -87.22
C SER A 265 -14.11 -34.57 -88.63
N GLU A 266 -13.27 -35.43 -89.22
CA GLU A 266 -12.80 -35.26 -90.59
C GLU A 266 -13.99 -35.23 -91.56
N GLN A 267 -14.13 -34.14 -92.29
CA GLN A 267 -15.08 -34.07 -93.39
C GLN A 267 -14.43 -34.81 -94.56
N GLN A 268 -15.10 -35.85 -95.05
CA GLN A 268 -14.64 -36.58 -96.24
C GLN A 268 -14.67 -35.65 -97.46
N GLU A 269 -13.91 -36.03 -98.49
CA GLU A 269 -13.85 -35.30 -99.76
C GLU A 269 -15.26 -35.00 -100.29
N GLN A 270 -15.48 -33.75 -100.68
CA GLN A 270 -16.72 -33.32 -101.31
C GLN A 270 -16.42 -32.94 -102.76
N LYS A 271 -17.09 -33.61 -103.69
CA LYS A 271 -17.14 -33.21 -105.09
C LYS A 271 -18.38 -32.34 -105.27
N LEU A 272 -18.16 -31.06 -105.50
CA LEU A 272 -19.22 -30.10 -105.78
C LEU A 272 -19.23 -29.85 -107.27
N THR A 273 -20.34 -30.20 -107.92
CA THR A 273 -20.51 -30.00 -109.36
C THR A 273 -21.39 -28.78 -109.60
N THR A 274 -20.98 -27.92 -110.52
CA THR A 274 -21.81 -26.80 -110.95
C THR A 274 -23.09 -27.34 -111.60
N THR A 275 -24.21 -26.64 -111.46
CA THR A 275 -25.42 -26.97 -112.23
C THR A 275 -25.12 -26.92 -113.73
N ARG A 276 -25.50 -27.97 -114.46
CA ARG A 276 -25.35 -28.03 -115.91
C ARG A 276 -26.11 -26.87 -116.56
N GLY A 277 -25.40 -26.10 -117.38
CA GLY A 277 -25.86 -24.83 -117.89
C GLY A 277 -25.95 -24.81 -119.41
N GLY A 278 -26.71 -25.75 -120.00
CA GLY A 278 -27.09 -25.70 -121.41
C GLY A 278 -25.94 -25.82 -122.42
N VAL A 279 -26.33 -26.14 -123.65
CA VAL A 279 -25.41 -26.22 -124.79
C VAL A 279 -24.89 -24.82 -125.10
N HIS A 280 -23.57 -24.68 -125.18
CA HIS A 280 -22.95 -23.42 -125.59
C HIS A 280 -21.82 -23.64 -126.58
N ASN A 281 -21.58 -22.62 -127.40
CA ASN A 281 -20.45 -22.53 -128.30
C ASN A 281 -19.53 -21.38 -127.87
N HIS A 282 -18.32 -21.37 -128.40
CA HIS A 282 -17.38 -20.27 -128.26
C HIS A 282 -17.30 -19.52 -129.60
N GLY A 283 -17.43 -18.19 -129.58
CA GLY A 283 -17.31 -17.36 -130.78
C GLY A 283 -15.85 -17.05 -131.15
N GLY A 284 -15.63 -16.55 -132.37
CA GLY A 284 -14.33 -16.03 -132.81
C GLY A 284 -13.59 -16.87 -133.85
N VAL A 285 -14.29 -17.79 -134.52
CA VAL A 285 -13.75 -18.60 -135.63
C VAL A 285 -14.23 -18.06 -136.99
N ALA A 286 -13.62 -18.50 -138.11
CA ALA A 286 -14.04 -18.10 -139.46
C ALA A 286 -15.46 -18.63 -139.79
N GLY A 287 -16.26 -17.85 -140.53
CA GLY A 287 -17.60 -18.25 -140.97
C GLY A 287 -17.61 -19.39 -142.00
N LYS A 288 -18.74 -20.10 -142.12
CA LYS A 288 -18.94 -21.22 -143.07
C LYS A 288 -19.84 -20.76 -144.22
N ASP A 289 -19.46 -21.02 -145.48
CA ASP A 289 -20.31 -20.69 -146.65
C ASP A 289 -21.23 -21.86 -147.06
N ASP A 290 -20.89 -23.11 -146.67
CA ASP A 290 -21.70 -24.32 -146.88
C ASP A 290 -21.94 -25.07 -145.54
N PRO A 291 -23.17 -25.57 -145.27
CA PRO A 291 -23.50 -26.31 -144.04
C PRO A 291 -22.66 -27.57 -143.76
N TRP A 292 -22.03 -28.17 -144.79
CA TRP A 292 -21.22 -29.38 -144.66
C TRP A 292 -19.71 -29.10 -144.63
N GLU A 293 -19.33 -27.83 -144.57
CA GLU A 293 -17.94 -27.42 -144.50
C GLU A 293 -17.39 -27.64 -143.08
N ILE A 294 -16.72 -28.79 -142.89
CA ILE A 294 -16.06 -29.12 -141.63
C ILE A 294 -14.79 -28.29 -141.53
N GLY A 295 -14.89 -27.11 -140.92
CA GLY A 295 -13.76 -26.24 -140.59
C GLY A 295 -13.44 -25.11 -141.57
N GLY A 296 -14.28 -24.84 -142.58
CA GLY A 296 -14.15 -23.70 -143.52
C GLY A 296 -12.96 -23.78 -144.50
N ASP A 297 -13.10 -23.24 -145.72
CA ASP A 297 -12.02 -23.17 -146.72
C ASP A 297 -10.77 -22.43 -146.18
N VAL A 298 -9.65 -23.16 -146.11
CA VAL A 298 -8.35 -22.76 -145.51
C VAL A 298 -7.67 -21.58 -146.23
N ARG A 299 -8.32 -20.99 -147.25
CA ARG A 299 -7.81 -19.81 -147.98
C ARG A 299 -8.76 -18.60 -147.97
N GLN A 300 -9.82 -18.60 -147.15
CA GLN A 300 -10.61 -17.39 -146.96
C GLN A 300 -9.88 -16.33 -146.13
N LEU A 301 -9.82 -15.11 -146.66
CA LEU A 301 -9.45 -13.91 -145.91
C LEU A 301 -10.53 -13.66 -144.87
N PHE A 302 -10.18 -13.82 -143.58
CA PHE A 302 -11.06 -13.65 -142.43
C PHE A 302 -11.87 -12.36 -142.58
N ASN A 303 -13.20 -12.47 -142.63
CA ASN A 303 -14.11 -11.33 -142.68
C ASN A 303 -14.50 -10.95 -141.24
N PRO A 304 -13.86 -9.95 -140.61
CA PRO A 304 -14.12 -9.59 -139.21
C PRO A 304 -15.52 -8.99 -138.97
N LYS A 305 -16.34 -8.84 -140.04
CA LYS A 305 -17.69 -8.31 -139.95
C LYS A 305 -18.72 -9.37 -139.58
N GLU A 306 -18.46 -10.64 -139.83
CA GLU A 306 -19.33 -11.78 -139.48
C GLU A 306 -18.48 -12.94 -138.94
N LEU A 307 -18.46 -13.11 -137.62
CA LEU A 307 -17.71 -14.17 -136.94
C LEU A 307 -18.51 -15.47 -136.92
N GLY A 308 -17.84 -16.59 -137.19
CA GLY A 308 -18.37 -17.92 -136.95
C GLY A 308 -18.34 -18.29 -135.46
N VAL A 309 -19.09 -19.33 -135.12
CA VAL A 309 -19.08 -19.99 -133.81
C VAL A 309 -18.51 -21.40 -133.96
N THR A 310 -17.83 -21.90 -132.91
CA THR A 310 -17.51 -23.32 -132.84
C THR A 310 -18.79 -24.14 -132.83
N ASP A 311 -18.71 -25.41 -133.18
CA ASP A 311 -19.85 -26.29 -132.98
C ASP A 311 -20.21 -26.32 -131.49
N ASP A 312 -21.51 -26.49 -131.24
CA ASP A 312 -22.09 -26.53 -129.92
C ASP A 312 -21.46 -27.69 -129.11
N ALA A 313 -20.70 -27.33 -128.08
CA ALA A 313 -20.24 -28.32 -127.12
C ALA A 313 -21.44 -28.72 -126.27
N GLY A 314 -21.73 -30.03 -126.26
CA GLY A 314 -22.85 -30.58 -125.48
C GLY A 314 -22.81 -30.12 -124.01
N GLU A 315 -23.96 -30.21 -123.36
CA GLU A 315 -24.12 -29.78 -121.97
C GLU A 315 -23.05 -30.42 -121.08
N HIS A 316 -22.28 -29.60 -120.35
CA HIS A 316 -21.26 -30.07 -119.44
C HIS A 316 -21.32 -29.35 -118.11
N ASP A 317 -20.74 -29.97 -117.11
CA ASP A 317 -20.54 -29.44 -115.77
C ASP A 317 -19.06 -29.29 -115.47
N HIS A 318 -18.77 -28.50 -114.43
CA HIS A 318 -17.46 -28.38 -113.84
C HIS A 318 -17.50 -28.98 -112.43
N GLU A 319 -16.58 -29.88 -112.15
CA GLU A 319 -16.38 -30.46 -110.83
C GLU A 319 -15.29 -29.68 -110.09
N VAL A 320 -15.58 -29.27 -108.85
CA VAL A 320 -14.60 -28.75 -107.91
C VAL A 320 -14.48 -29.74 -106.75
N THR A 321 -13.27 -30.25 -106.54
CA THR A 321 -12.97 -31.14 -105.42
C THR A 321 -12.56 -30.31 -104.21
N VAL A 322 -13.29 -30.45 -103.10
CA VAL A 322 -12.88 -29.99 -101.78
C VAL A 322 -12.22 -31.17 -101.07
N PRO A 323 -10.89 -31.16 -100.87
CA PRO A 323 -10.20 -32.29 -100.25
C PRO A 323 -10.70 -32.56 -98.82
N PRO A 324 -10.46 -33.76 -98.29
CA PRO A 324 -10.67 -34.04 -96.89
C PRO A 324 -9.96 -33.00 -96.03
N HIS A 325 -10.68 -32.42 -95.09
CA HIS A 325 -10.13 -31.42 -94.20
C HIS A 325 -10.81 -31.49 -92.84
N LYS A 326 -10.11 -30.95 -91.84
CA LYS A 326 -10.62 -30.76 -90.48
C LYS A 326 -10.29 -29.36 -90.02
N HIS A 327 -11.07 -28.86 -89.08
CA HIS A 327 -10.81 -27.58 -88.45
C HIS A 327 -10.32 -27.82 -87.03
N SER A 328 -9.19 -27.20 -86.67
CA SER A 328 -8.71 -27.15 -85.30
C SER A 328 -9.23 -25.87 -84.62
N THR A 329 -9.59 -25.99 -83.35
CA THR A 329 -9.92 -24.83 -82.51
C THR A 329 -9.06 -24.82 -81.26
N THR A 330 -8.68 -23.62 -80.83
CA THR A 330 -8.02 -23.37 -79.55
C THR A 330 -8.71 -22.21 -78.86
N GLY A 331 -8.70 -22.19 -77.54
CA GLY A 331 -9.36 -21.16 -76.75
C GLY A 331 -8.80 -21.06 -75.34
N LYS A 332 -9.19 -19.99 -74.64
CA LYS A 332 -8.93 -19.82 -73.20
C LYS A 332 -10.22 -20.01 -72.44
N THR A 333 -10.16 -20.63 -71.27
CA THR A 333 -11.29 -20.68 -70.34
C THR A 333 -11.55 -19.30 -69.71
N ALA A 334 -12.73 -19.12 -69.13
CA ALA A 334 -13.04 -17.94 -68.33
C ALA A 334 -12.10 -17.82 -67.10
N ASN A 335 -12.05 -16.63 -66.49
CA ASN A 335 -11.32 -16.41 -65.25
C ASN A 335 -11.85 -17.33 -64.15
N LEU A 336 -10.96 -18.11 -63.52
CA LEU A 336 -11.31 -19.10 -62.50
C LEU A 336 -11.59 -18.50 -61.11
N GLY A 337 -11.51 -17.17 -60.94
CA GLY A 337 -11.73 -16.52 -59.65
C GLY A 337 -11.96 -15.01 -59.74
N GLU A 338 -12.51 -14.43 -58.67
CA GLU A 338 -12.92 -13.02 -58.58
C GLU A 338 -11.92 -12.15 -57.78
N GLY A 339 -10.84 -12.74 -57.25
CA GLY A 339 -9.87 -12.02 -56.41
C GLY A 339 -10.43 -11.56 -55.06
N LYS A 340 -11.50 -12.20 -54.57
CA LYS A 340 -12.10 -11.90 -53.27
C LYS A 340 -11.13 -12.27 -52.14
N SER A 341 -11.00 -11.40 -51.16
CA SER A 341 -10.31 -11.71 -49.92
C SER A 341 -11.11 -12.72 -49.10
N PHE A 342 -10.42 -13.60 -48.40
CA PHE A 342 -11.01 -14.47 -47.40
C PHE A 342 -10.32 -14.28 -46.06
N SER A 343 -11.05 -14.59 -44.98
CA SER A 343 -10.54 -14.54 -43.62
C SER A 343 -9.58 -15.70 -43.38
N VAL A 344 -8.47 -15.40 -42.72
CA VAL A 344 -7.55 -16.40 -42.15
C VAL A 344 -7.56 -16.35 -40.62
N VAL A 345 -8.58 -15.72 -40.03
CA VAL A 345 -8.76 -15.67 -38.59
C VAL A 345 -9.22 -17.03 -38.07
N GLU A 346 -8.39 -17.65 -37.26
CA GLU A 346 -8.70 -18.89 -36.57
C GLU A 346 -9.75 -18.70 -35.46
N ALA A 347 -10.38 -19.79 -35.02
CA ALA A 347 -11.29 -19.74 -33.85
C ALA A 347 -10.51 -19.27 -32.61
N HIS A 348 -11.04 -18.25 -31.90
CA HIS A 348 -10.33 -17.59 -30.81
C HIS A 348 -11.24 -17.09 -29.68
N THR A 349 -10.63 -16.75 -28.55
CA THR A 349 -11.27 -16.04 -27.43
C THR A 349 -10.52 -14.74 -27.18
N LEU A 350 -11.25 -13.64 -27.00
CA LEU A 350 -10.66 -12.32 -26.76
C LEU A 350 -10.55 -12.05 -25.26
N LEU A 351 -9.36 -11.61 -24.83
CA LEU A 351 -9.05 -11.17 -23.47
C LEU A 351 -8.39 -9.79 -23.54
N MET A 352 -8.61 -8.95 -22.54
CA MET A 352 -7.90 -7.67 -22.42
C MET A 352 -6.42 -7.95 -22.15
N CYS A 353 -5.52 -7.38 -22.95
CA CYS A 353 -4.09 -7.60 -22.81
C CYS A 353 -3.37 -6.29 -22.50
N TRP A 354 -2.65 -6.25 -21.38
CA TRP A 354 -1.93 -5.08 -20.89
C TRP A 354 -0.49 -5.44 -20.54
N SER A 355 0.44 -4.55 -20.87
CA SER A 355 1.85 -4.68 -20.46
C SER A 355 2.22 -3.57 -19.50
N ARG A 356 2.88 -3.93 -18.39
CA ARG A 356 3.38 -2.96 -17.41
C ARG A 356 4.62 -2.25 -17.96
N VAL A 357 4.64 -0.92 -17.85
CA VAL A 357 5.74 -0.07 -18.31
C VAL A 357 6.42 0.71 -17.18
N ALA A 358 5.76 0.92 -16.04
CA ALA A 358 6.35 1.49 -14.83
C ALA A 358 5.73 0.91 -13.56
#